data_AF-A0A7C8ZC31-F1
#
_entry.id   AF-A0A7C8ZC31-F1
#
_cell.length_a   1.000
_cell.length_b   1.000
_cell.length_c   1.000
_cell.angle_alpha   90.00
_cell.angle_beta   90.00
_cell.angle_gamma   90.00
#
_symmetry.space_group_name_H-M   'P 1'
#
loop_
_entity.id
_entity.type
_entity.pdbx_description
1 polymer ?
#
loop_
_entity_poly.entity_id
_entity_poly.type
_entity_poly.pdbx_seq_one_letter_code
_entity_poly.pdbx_strand_id
1 'polypeptide(L)'
;MILLLNSWERCTLLGNGLRSKMESDLCRRIGDADGYDLVVVDAMHKANYASRICHSCRPNCEAKVTAVDGQYQIGIYSVRPIGFGEEITFDYNSVTESKEEYEASVCLCGSQVCRGSYLNLTGEGAFQKVLKEWHGLLDKHHLLLQACELNWVSEEDYIELGRAGLGSCLLGGLPDWLVAYSARLIRFINFERTKLPEEILKHNLEEKRKYYAEISLEMEKTDAEIQAEGVYNQRLQNLALTLDKVRYVLRCVFGDPKKAPPPLQKLSPQEMVSAVWNGEGSLVSELLDCIAPHVDDRILLDLKSKIRAHDPSDSGNVEKELRRSLLWLRDEVRNLPCTYKSRHDAAADLIHIYAYTKHFFKIREYKAVTSTPVYISPLDLGPKCADKLSGVTEYCKTYGENYCLGQLIYWHNQASAEPDRVLARASRGCLSLPEISSFYAKAQKPSRQRVYGPRTVRFMLARMEKQPQRPWPKDRIWCFKSSPKFFGSPMLDAVRSNSPLEREMVVWLKNRPAIFQAMWDREMMC
;
A
#
# COMPACT_ATOMS: atom_id res chain seq x y z
N MET A 1 -14.10 0.35 22.49
CA MET A 1 -13.43 -0.48 21.47
C MET A 1 -14.35 -1.04 20.38
N ILE A 2 -15.64 -1.35 20.63
CA ILE A 2 -16.60 -1.76 19.55
C ILE A 2 -17.20 -0.54 18.80
N LEU A 3 -17.21 0.64 19.42
CA LEU A 3 -17.73 1.89 18.85
C LEU A 3 -16.89 2.44 17.68
N LEU A 4 -15.57 2.18 17.67
CA LEU A 4 -14.65 2.65 16.62
C LEU A 4 -14.95 1.99 15.26
N LEU A 5 -15.23 0.69 15.25
CA LEU A 5 -15.59 -0.06 14.04
C LEU A 5 -16.94 0.41 13.47
N ASN A 6 -17.95 0.66 14.31
CA ASN A 6 -19.25 1.13 13.84
C ASN A 6 -19.21 2.53 13.21
N SER A 7 -18.38 3.45 13.73
CA SER A 7 -18.19 4.79 13.13
C SER A 7 -17.41 4.71 11.82
N TRP A 8 -16.30 3.95 11.81
CA TRP A 8 -15.46 3.81 10.63
C TRP A 8 -16.09 2.98 9.50
N GLU A 9 -16.87 1.94 9.82
CA GLU A 9 -17.62 1.16 8.83
C GLU A 9 -18.68 2.02 8.15
N ARG A 10 -19.36 2.92 8.89
CA ARG A 10 -20.23 3.96 8.33
C ARG A 10 -19.46 4.98 7.47
N CYS A 11 -18.28 5.41 7.89
CA CYS A 11 -17.43 6.32 7.10
C CYS A 11 -16.83 5.68 5.84
N THR A 12 -16.58 4.37 5.83
CA THR A 12 -16.05 3.62 4.66
C THR A 12 -17.13 3.44 3.58
N LEU A 13 -18.38 3.28 3.98
CA LEU A 13 -19.56 3.13 3.13
C LEU A 13 -19.95 4.37 2.33
N LEU A 14 -19.71 5.55 2.92
CA LEU A 14 -20.18 6.80 2.35
C LEU A 14 -19.49 7.17 1.05
N GLY A 15 -18.37 6.53 0.69
CA GLY A 15 -17.84 6.38 -0.67
C GLY A 15 -17.53 7.66 -1.48
N ASN A 16 -17.89 8.84 -1.00
CA ASN A 16 -17.73 10.15 -1.63
C ASN A 16 -18.13 11.26 -0.63
N GLY A 17 -17.15 12.03 -0.17
CA GLY A 17 -17.25 13.49 -0.09
C GLY A 17 -18.24 14.14 0.86
N LEU A 18 -18.38 13.67 2.10
CA LEU A 18 -18.92 14.47 3.22
C LEU A 18 -18.30 13.98 4.54
N ARG A 19 -17.00 14.22 4.69
CA ARG A 19 -16.25 14.02 5.94
C ARG A 19 -16.13 15.33 6.73
N SER A 20 -17.16 16.18 6.68
CA SER A 20 -17.30 17.34 7.58
C SER A 20 -18.09 17.00 8.86
N LYS A 21 -18.00 15.76 9.34
CA LYS A 21 -18.57 15.41 10.65
C LYS A 21 -17.51 15.79 11.67
N MET A 22 -17.90 16.52 12.72
CA MET A 22 -17.04 16.81 13.88
C MET A 22 -16.66 15.48 14.56
N GLU A 23 -15.78 14.71 13.95
CA GLU A 23 -15.05 13.64 14.60
C GLU A 23 -13.95 14.34 15.39
N SER A 24 -14.10 14.31 16.70
CA SER A 24 -13.10 14.86 17.59
C SER A 24 -12.34 13.70 18.20
N ASP A 25 -11.06 13.61 17.85
CA ASP A 25 -10.17 12.54 18.29
C ASP A 25 -9.72 12.82 19.72
N LEU A 26 -10.27 12.06 20.66
CA LEU A 26 -9.71 11.89 21.99
C LEU A 26 -8.45 11.02 21.85
N CYS A 27 -7.31 11.69 21.70
CA CYS A 27 -6.01 11.04 21.82
C CYS A 27 -5.57 11.03 23.29
N ARG A 28 -5.21 9.87 23.83
CA ARG A 28 -4.42 9.83 25.07
C ARG A 28 -3.11 10.59 24.84
N ARG A 29 -2.71 11.43 25.80
CA ARG A 29 -1.45 12.19 25.70
C ARG A 29 -0.25 11.22 25.70
N ILE A 30 0.81 11.61 25.00
CA ILE A 30 2.08 10.84 24.91
C ILE A 30 2.69 10.53 26.29
N GLY A 31 2.37 11.31 27.34
CA GLY A 31 2.84 11.07 28.71
C GLY A 31 1.96 10.13 29.56
N ASP A 32 0.90 9.54 29.00
CA ASP A 32 0.10 8.53 29.69
C ASP A 32 0.86 7.20 29.79
N ALA A 33 0.79 6.52 30.95
CA ALA A 33 1.50 5.26 31.18
C ALA A 33 1.05 4.13 30.24
N ASP A 34 -0.21 4.16 29.79
CA ASP A 34 -0.75 3.17 28.86
C ASP A 34 -0.49 3.54 27.38
N GLY A 35 -0.02 4.77 27.13
CA GLY A 35 0.28 5.32 25.81
C GLY A 35 -0.91 5.86 25.02
N TYR A 36 -0.64 6.18 23.76
CA TYR A 36 -1.50 6.77 22.75
C TYR A 36 -2.55 5.76 22.27
N ASP A 37 -3.81 6.14 22.48
CA ASP A 37 -4.99 5.45 21.97
C ASP A 37 -5.85 6.48 21.23
N LEU A 38 -6.57 6.02 20.20
CA LEU A 38 -7.45 6.85 19.41
C LEU A 38 -8.90 6.52 19.76
N VAL A 39 -9.58 7.47 20.39
CA VAL A 39 -11.02 7.38 20.63
C VAL A 39 -11.71 8.49 19.83
N VAL A 40 -12.65 8.12 18.98
CA VAL A 40 -13.44 9.08 18.18
C VAL A 40 -14.75 9.37 18.90
N VAL A 41 -15.09 10.64 19.08
CA VAL A 41 -16.43 11.07 19.52
C VAL A 41 -17.25 11.47 18.30
N ASP A 42 -18.29 10.69 18.01
CA ASP A 42 -19.28 11.00 16.98
C ASP A 42 -20.52 11.66 17.60
N ALA A 43 -20.70 12.95 17.33
CA ALA A 43 -21.82 13.76 17.81
C ALA A 43 -23.07 13.68 16.90
N MET A 44 -23.09 12.80 15.89
CA MET A 44 -24.13 12.79 14.88
C MET A 44 -25.52 12.39 15.41
N HIS A 45 -25.61 11.37 16.26
CA HIS A 45 -26.91 10.90 16.81
C HIS A 45 -27.17 11.39 18.23
N LYS A 46 -26.11 11.64 18.99
CA LYS A 46 -26.17 12.08 20.39
C LYS A 46 -25.16 13.18 20.62
N ALA A 47 -25.64 14.37 20.92
CA ALA A 47 -24.81 15.55 21.11
C ALA A 47 -25.39 16.50 22.17
N ASN A 48 -24.54 17.40 22.64
CA ASN A 48 -24.94 18.60 23.36
C ASN A 48 -24.78 19.83 22.44
N TYR A 49 -24.95 21.03 22.98
CA TYR A 49 -24.82 22.27 22.20
C TYR A 49 -23.42 22.51 21.61
N ALA A 50 -22.37 21.89 22.14
CA ALA A 50 -21.00 22.08 21.65
C ALA A 50 -20.83 21.56 20.21
N SER A 51 -21.63 20.58 19.77
CA SER A 51 -21.58 20.07 18.38
C SER A 51 -22.08 21.07 17.33
N ARG A 52 -22.57 22.24 17.77
CA ARG A 52 -23.07 23.32 16.89
C ARG A 52 -22.10 24.49 16.79
N ILE A 53 -20.96 24.44 17.49
CA ILE A 53 -19.99 25.54 17.51
C ILE A 53 -19.28 25.58 16.14
N CYS A 54 -19.34 26.72 15.46
CA CYS A 54 -18.81 26.86 14.11
C CYS A 54 -17.27 26.98 14.05
N HIS A 55 -16.72 26.73 12.87
CA HIS A 55 -15.33 26.99 12.56
C HIS A 55 -15.07 28.49 12.37
N SER A 56 -13.93 28.97 12.87
CA SER A 56 -13.33 30.23 12.43
C SER A 56 -11.82 30.09 12.27
N CYS A 57 -11.26 30.69 11.19
CA CYS A 57 -9.81 30.83 11.03
C CYS A 57 -9.21 31.87 12.00
N ARG A 58 -10.04 32.67 12.67
CA ARG A 58 -9.65 33.56 13.78
C ARG A 58 -10.58 33.29 14.98
N PRO A 59 -10.40 32.15 15.66
CA PRO A 59 -11.35 31.70 16.68
C PRO A 59 -11.26 32.51 17.98
N ASN A 60 -12.30 32.40 18.81
CA ASN A 60 -12.31 32.92 20.19
C ASN A 60 -12.27 31.83 21.27
N CYS A 61 -12.40 30.56 20.86
CA CYS A 61 -12.22 29.38 21.69
C CYS A 61 -11.25 28.37 21.07
N GLU A 62 -10.77 27.44 21.88
CA GLU A 62 -10.01 26.26 21.49
C GLU A 62 -10.62 25.00 22.11
N ALA A 63 -10.53 23.87 21.41
CA ALA A 63 -10.91 22.57 21.94
C ALA A 63 -9.69 21.90 22.58
N LYS A 64 -9.83 21.43 23.83
CA LYS A 64 -8.77 20.72 24.55
C LYS A 64 -9.29 19.42 25.14
N VAL A 65 -8.52 18.36 24.95
CA VAL A 65 -8.74 17.08 25.63
C VAL A 65 -8.28 17.21 27.09
N THR A 66 -9.18 16.94 28.02
CA THR A 66 -8.93 17.00 29.46
C THR A 66 -9.36 15.71 30.14
N ALA A 67 -8.67 15.34 31.22
CA ALA A 67 -9.07 14.22 32.06
C ALA A 67 -9.86 14.75 33.26
N VAL A 68 -11.11 14.33 33.39
CA VAL A 68 -12.01 14.68 34.49
C VAL A 68 -12.51 13.37 35.09
N ASP A 69 -12.27 13.17 36.39
CA ASP A 69 -12.66 11.94 37.12
C ASP A 69 -12.18 10.63 36.44
N GLY A 70 -10.97 10.66 35.87
CA GLY A 70 -10.39 9.51 35.17
C GLY A 70 -10.97 9.23 33.78
N GLN A 71 -11.85 10.09 33.25
CA GLN A 71 -12.36 9.99 31.89
C GLN A 71 -11.88 11.16 31.02
N TYR A 72 -11.56 10.87 29.76
CA TYR A 72 -11.24 11.94 28.81
C TYR A 72 -12.52 12.62 28.32
N GLN A 73 -12.48 13.93 28.31
CA GLN A 73 -13.54 14.81 27.83
C GLN A 73 -12.94 15.90 26.94
N ILE A 74 -13.75 16.44 26.05
CA ILE A 74 -13.37 17.55 25.19
C ILE A 74 -13.99 18.81 25.76
N GLY A 75 -13.13 19.67 26.32
CA GLY A 75 -13.52 20.98 26.83
C GLY A 75 -13.30 22.06 25.78
N ILE A 76 -14.22 23.01 25.69
CA ILE A 76 -14.07 24.22 24.88
C ILE A 76 -13.70 25.37 25.81
N TYR A 77 -12.54 25.98 25.59
CA TYR A 77 -11.98 27.04 26.44
C TYR A 77 -11.82 28.33 25.64
N SER A 78 -12.16 29.47 26.23
CA SER A 78 -11.93 30.78 25.61
C SER A 78 -10.43 31.10 25.55
N VAL A 79 -9.94 31.56 24.40
CA VAL A 79 -8.56 32.04 24.24
C VAL A 79 -8.43 33.55 24.39
N ARG A 80 -9.55 34.26 24.45
CA ARG A 80 -9.66 35.70 24.70
C ARG A 80 -11.00 36.04 25.34
N PRO A 81 -11.17 37.24 25.92
CA PRO A 81 -12.49 37.73 26.34
C PRO A 81 -13.49 37.70 25.17
N ILE A 82 -14.71 37.24 25.46
CA ILE A 82 -15.82 37.09 24.50
C ILE A 82 -16.91 38.09 24.88
N GLY A 83 -17.32 38.93 23.93
CA GLY A 83 -18.36 39.94 24.15
C GLY A 83 -19.77 39.32 24.24
N PHE A 84 -20.69 40.02 24.89
CA PHE A 84 -22.10 39.60 24.88
C PHE A 84 -22.66 39.60 23.45
N GLY A 85 -23.24 38.48 23.03
CA GLY A 85 -23.77 38.29 21.68
C GLY A 85 -22.72 37.90 20.63
N GLU A 86 -21.44 37.79 21.00
CA GLU A 86 -20.40 37.28 20.10
C GLU A 86 -20.54 35.76 19.90
N GLU A 87 -20.51 35.30 18.65
CA GLU A 87 -20.59 33.87 18.34
C GLU A 87 -19.34 33.12 18.83
N ILE A 88 -19.54 31.99 19.50
CA ILE A 88 -18.45 31.12 19.93
C ILE A 88 -17.94 30.33 18.72
N THR A 89 -16.62 30.34 18.49
CA THR A 89 -15.98 29.64 17.36
C THR A 89 -14.64 29.04 17.77
N PHE A 90 -14.25 27.93 17.14
CA PHE A 90 -12.91 27.35 17.29
C PHE A 90 -12.32 26.91 15.94
N ASP A 91 -10.99 26.74 15.86
CA ASP A 91 -10.39 26.11 14.68
C ASP A 91 -10.60 24.59 14.76
N TYR A 92 -11.25 23.99 13.75
CA TYR A 92 -11.49 22.55 13.73
C TYR A 92 -10.19 21.77 13.58
N ASN A 93 -9.12 22.39 13.06
CA ASN A 93 -7.82 21.76 12.81
C ASN A 93 -7.92 20.41 12.07
N SER A 94 -8.95 20.26 11.25
CA SER A 94 -9.25 19.02 10.56
C SER A 94 -8.39 18.90 9.32
N VAL A 95 -7.93 17.68 9.04
CA VAL A 95 -7.03 17.37 7.93
C VAL A 95 -7.73 16.36 7.03
N THR A 96 -7.64 16.54 5.71
CA THR A 96 -8.12 15.57 4.73
C THR A 96 -7.03 15.18 3.74
N GLU A 97 -7.08 13.92 3.30
CA GLU A 97 -6.28 13.39 2.20
C GLU A 97 -7.04 13.45 0.86
N SER A 98 -8.34 13.76 0.86
CA SER A 98 -9.15 13.85 -0.37
C SER A 98 -9.18 15.28 -0.86
N LYS A 99 -8.74 15.47 -2.11
CA LYS A 99 -8.85 16.75 -2.79
C LYS A 99 -10.31 17.16 -2.97
N GLU A 100 -11.15 16.21 -3.35
CA GLU A 100 -12.58 16.44 -3.57
C GLU A 100 -13.27 16.92 -2.29
N GLU A 101 -12.86 16.38 -1.14
CA GLU A 101 -13.36 16.80 0.16
C GLU A 101 -12.87 18.21 0.51
N TYR A 102 -11.58 18.48 0.32
CA TYR A 102 -10.99 19.80 0.56
C TYR A 102 -11.63 20.90 -0.30
N GLU A 103 -11.91 20.60 -1.58
CA GLU A 103 -12.58 21.53 -2.49
C GLU A 103 -14.05 21.75 -2.11
N ALA A 104 -14.70 20.76 -1.49
CA ALA A 104 -16.06 20.88 -0.97
C ALA A 104 -16.14 21.61 0.39
N SER A 105 -15.04 21.68 1.15
CA SER A 105 -15.00 22.22 2.52
C SER A 105 -14.76 23.74 2.58
N VAL A 106 -15.55 24.51 1.82
CA VAL A 106 -15.44 25.97 1.77
C VAL A 106 -15.66 26.59 3.15
N CYS A 107 -14.73 27.44 3.59
CA CYS A 107 -14.82 28.16 4.85
C CYS A 107 -15.62 29.45 4.69
N LEU A 108 -16.67 29.60 5.49
CA LEU A 108 -17.56 30.76 5.50
C LEU A 108 -17.41 31.63 6.75
N CYS A 109 -16.25 31.59 7.42
CA CYS A 109 -16.05 32.29 8.70
C CYS A 109 -15.97 33.83 8.61
N GLY A 110 -15.84 34.40 7.40
CA GLY A 110 -15.79 35.85 7.19
C GLY A 110 -14.53 36.56 7.74
N SER A 111 -13.54 35.83 8.26
CA SER A 111 -12.29 36.40 8.75
C SER A 111 -11.43 37.00 7.63
N GLN A 112 -10.76 38.12 7.90
CA GLN A 112 -9.79 38.72 6.95
C GLN A 112 -8.58 37.82 6.67
N VAL A 113 -8.28 36.89 7.58
CA VAL A 113 -7.21 35.89 7.45
C VAL A 113 -7.77 34.50 7.18
N CYS A 114 -8.93 34.41 6.52
CA CYS A 114 -9.56 33.13 6.18
C CYS A 114 -8.68 32.31 5.23
N ARG A 115 -8.53 31.01 5.53
CA ARG A 115 -7.81 30.04 4.66
C ARG A 115 -8.59 29.64 3.40
N GLY A 116 -9.85 30.05 3.27
CA GLY A 116 -10.76 29.63 2.19
C GLY A 116 -11.37 28.23 2.38
N SER A 117 -10.68 27.32 3.07
CA SER A 117 -11.17 26.00 3.48
C SER A 117 -11.05 25.80 4.99
N TYR A 118 -11.98 25.06 5.59
CA TYR A 118 -11.91 24.68 7.02
C TYR A 118 -11.18 23.35 7.25
N LEU A 119 -10.79 22.65 6.17
CA LEU A 119 -9.91 21.50 6.20
C LEU A 119 -8.52 21.88 5.71
N ASN A 120 -7.49 21.16 6.16
CA ASN A 120 -6.14 21.22 5.59
C ASN A 120 -5.92 20.01 4.66
N LEU A 121 -5.48 20.23 3.42
CA LEU A 121 -5.19 19.15 2.46
C LEU A 121 -3.77 18.62 2.64
N THR A 122 -3.62 17.35 3.02
CA THR A 122 -2.31 16.68 3.17
C THR A 122 -2.10 15.53 2.18
N GLY A 123 -3.09 15.25 1.34
CA GLY A 123 -3.12 14.09 0.44
C GLY A 123 -2.49 14.26 -0.94
N GLU A 124 -2.00 15.46 -1.29
CA GLU A 124 -1.48 15.73 -2.64
C GLU A 124 -0.15 16.51 -2.63
N GLY A 125 0.57 16.45 -3.74
CA GLY A 125 1.77 17.25 -3.95
C GLY A 125 2.92 16.91 -3.00
N ALA A 126 3.49 17.95 -2.39
CA ALA A 126 4.69 17.89 -1.56
C ALA A 126 4.52 17.01 -0.31
N PHE A 127 3.32 16.97 0.28
CA PHE A 127 3.04 16.24 1.53
C PHE A 127 3.21 14.71 1.43
N GLN A 128 3.18 14.15 0.21
CA GLN A 128 3.41 12.72 -0.03
C GLN A 128 4.75 12.44 -0.71
N LYS A 129 5.59 13.46 -0.93
CA LYS A 129 6.78 13.30 -1.76
C LYS A 129 7.80 12.36 -1.10
N VAL A 130 8.10 12.59 0.17
CA VAL A 130 9.02 11.75 0.94
C VAL A 130 8.51 10.30 1.02
N LEU A 131 7.23 10.11 1.38
CA LEU A 131 6.58 8.79 1.33
C LEU A 131 6.71 8.10 -0.03
N LYS A 132 6.44 8.79 -1.15
CA LYS A 132 6.48 8.18 -2.50
C LYS A 132 7.89 7.84 -2.95
N GLU A 133 8.89 8.55 -2.47
CA GLU A 133 10.29 8.40 -2.88
C GLU A 133 11.04 7.38 -2.01
N TRP A 134 10.81 7.39 -0.70
CA TRP A 134 11.56 6.60 0.28
C TRP A 134 10.80 5.43 0.89
N HIS A 135 9.48 5.39 0.68
CA HIS A 135 8.62 4.31 1.16
C HIS A 135 7.64 3.93 0.07
N GLY A 136 8.16 3.48 -1.06
CA GLY A 136 7.36 2.96 -2.15
C GLY A 136 6.77 1.58 -1.84
N LEU A 137 6.21 0.92 -2.86
CA LEU A 137 5.57 -0.37 -2.66
C LEU A 137 6.55 -1.45 -2.19
N LEU A 138 7.75 -1.50 -2.77
CA LEU A 138 8.74 -2.53 -2.47
C LEU A 138 9.39 -2.27 -1.10
N ASP A 139 9.62 -1.00 -0.73
CA ASP A 139 10.12 -0.65 0.60
C ASP A 139 9.14 -1.06 1.70
N LYS A 140 7.83 -0.82 1.49
CA LYS A 140 6.77 -1.26 2.42
C LYS A 140 6.76 -2.76 2.60
N HIS A 141 6.91 -3.52 1.51
CA HIS A 141 7.02 -4.99 1.59
C HIS A 141 8.32 -5.42 2.27
N HIS A 142 9.45 -4.78 1.98
CA HIS A 142 10.72 -5.09 2.61
C HIS A 142 10.64 -4.91 4.13
N LEU A 143 10.11 -3.77 4.58
CA LEU A 143 9.95 -3.45 6.00
C LEU A 143 9.02 -4.45 6.70
N LEU A 144 7.89 -4.80 6.08
CA LEU A 144 6.97 -5.82 6.61
C LEU A 144 7.61 -7.20 6.64
N LEU A 145 8.34 -7.58 5.59
CA LEU A 145 9.04 -8.88 5.52
C LEU A 145 10.07 -9.00 6.62
N GLN A 146 10.89 -7.98 6.87
CA GLN A 146 11.86 -8.01 7.97
C GLN A 146 11.19 -8.26 9.32
N ALA A 147 10.06 -7.61 9.59
CA ALA A 147 9.31 -7.81 10.82
C ALA A 147 8.70 -9.23 10.90
N CYS A 148 8.19 -9.76 9.79
CA CYS A 148 7.64 -11.11 9.71
C CYS A 148 8.71 -12.20 9.86
N GLU A 149 9.90 -12.01 9.28
CA GLU A 149 11.02 -12.95 9.32
C GLU A 149 11.66 -13.00 10.71
N LEU A 150 11.84 -11.85 11.36
CA LEU A 150 12.39 -11.78 12.72
C LEU A 150 11.39 -12.26 13.76
N ASN A 151 10.10 -11.88 13.60
CA ASN A 151 9.01 -12.21 14.51
C ASN A 151 9.37 -12.03 16.00
N TRP A 152 10.08 -10.94 16.29
CA TRP A 152 10.61 -10.61 17.61
C TRP A 152 10.72 -9.09 17.74
N VAL A 153 10.53 -8.59 18.97
CA VAL A 153 10.55 -7.17 19.31
C VAL A 153 11.72 -6.91 20.25
N SER A 154 12.59 -5.96 19.89
CA SER A 154 13.73 -5.57 20.72
C SER A 154 13.35 -4.58 21.81
N GLU A 155 14.22 -4.39 22.80
CA GLU A 155 14.06 -3.30 23.78
C GLU A 155 14.12 -1.93 23.10
N GLU A 156 14.99 -1.75 22.11
CA GLU A 156 15.05 -0.54 21.29
C GLU A 156 13.73 -0.27 20.53
N ASP A 157 13.08 -1.32 20.01
CA ASP A 157 11.77 -1.19 19.36
C ASP A 157 10.73 -0.63 20.34
N TYR A 158 10.69 -1.12 21.59
CA TYR A 158 9.79 -0.59 22.62
C TYR A 158 10.10 0.84 23.02
N ILE A 159 11.39 1.20 23.11
CA ILE A 159 11.81 2.58 23.42
C ILE A 159 11.34 3.55 22.34
N GLU A 160 11.52 3.19 21.06
CA GLU A 160 11.08 4.03 19.95
C GLU A 160 9.56 4.16 19.87
N LEU A 161 8.83 3.05 20.06
CA LEU A 161 7.38 3.06 20.12
C LEU A 161 6.89 3.96 21.25
N GLY A 162 7.46 3.83 22.45
CA GLY A 162 7.15 4.67 23.60
C GLY A 162 7.44 6.15 23.39
N ARG A 163 8.54 6.50 22.70
CA ARG A 163 8.86 7.89 22.32
C ARG A 163 7.85 8.49 21.34
N ALA A 164 7.28 7.66 20.46
CA ALA A 164 6.17 8.06 19.59
C ALA A 164 4.81 8.03 20.31
N GLY A 165 4.80 7.73 21.61
CA GLY A 165 3.60 7.61 22.42
C GLY A 165 2.88 6.28 22.26
N LEU A 166 3.31 5.33 21.43
CA LEU A 166 2.59 4.06 21.24
C LEU A 166 2.88 3.10 22.40
N GLY A 167 1.85 2.81 23.21
CA GLY A 167 1.97 2.02 24.44
C GLY A 167 1.10 0.77 24.49
N SER A 168 0.89 0.24 25.70
CA SER A 168 0.19 -1.02 25.97
C SER A 168 -1.27 -1.02 25.48
N CYS A 169 -1.94 0.13 25.44
CA CYS A 169 -3.32 0.22 24.94
C CYS A 169 -3.43 -0.19 23.46
N LEU A 170 -2.45 0.21 22.64
CA LEU A 170 -2.42 -0.06 21.21
C LEU A 170 -1.60 -1.31 20.85
N LEU A 171 -0.56 -1.62 21.61
CA LEU A 171 0.37 -2.71 21.31
C LEU A 171 0.05 -3.99 22.10
N GLY A 172 -0.65 -3.87 23.22
CA GLY A 172 -0.99 -4.99 24.09
C GLY A 172 -1.77 -6.07 23.36
N GLY A 173 -1.30 -7.32 23.52
CA GLY A 173 -1.92 -8.50 22.91
C GLY A 173 -1.73 -8.64 21.40
N LEU A 174 -0.99 -7.74 20.74
CA LEU A 174 -0.58 -7.92 19.35
C LEU A 174 0.52 -8.97 19.23
N PRO A 175 0.65 -9.66 18.09
CA PRO A 175 1.75 -10.58 17.84
C PRO A 175 3.06 -9.81 17.61
N ASP A 176 4.19 -10.45 17.93
CA ASP A 176 5.51 -9.82 17.91
C ASP A 176 5.89 -9.25 16.55
N TRP A 177 5.61 -9.95 15.44
CA TRP A 177 5.84 -9.42 14.09
C TRP A 177 5.11 -8.11 13.82
N LEU A 178 3.92 -7.90 14.41
CA LEU A 178 3.13 -6.68 14.18
C LEU A 178 3.68 -5.51 15.00
N VAL A 179 4.07 -5.76 16.25
CA VAL A 179 4.74 -4.75 17.09
C VAL A 179 6.09 -4.35 16.49
N ALA A 180 6.88 -5.33 16.04
CA ALA A 180 8.13 -5.12 15.34
C ALA A 180 7.96 -4.32 14.04
N TYR A 181 6.87 -4.58 13.30
CA TYR A 181 6.51 -3.81 12.10
C TYR A 181 6.18 -2.35 12.46
N SER A 182 5.41 -2.12 13.52
CA SER A 182 5.08 -0.78 14.01
C SER A 182 6.33 0.02 14.37
N ALA A 183 7.28 -0.57 15.09
CA ALA A 183 8.54 0.12 15.45
C ALA A 183 9.31 0.56 14.20
N ARG A 184 9.44 -0.32 13.20
CA ARG A 184 10.08 0.01 11.92
C ARG A 184 9.33 1.11 11.15
N LEU A 185 8.00 1.11 11.17
CA LEU A 185 7.22 2.21 10.61
C LEU A 185 7.46 3.52 11.35
N ILE A 186 7.56 3.52 12.67
CA ILE A 186 7.88 4.72 13.46
C ILE A 186 9.26 5.29 13.06
N ARG A 187 10.27 4.44 12.82
CA ARG A 187 11.57 4.91 12.28
C ARG A 187 11.39 5.63 10.95
N PHE A 188 10.60 5.07 10.04
CA PHE A 188 10.30 5.73 8.76
C PHE A 188 9.51 7.04 8.96
N ILE A 189 8.50 7.06 9.82
CA ILE A 189 7.69 8.26 10.09
C ILE A 189 8.57 9.38 10.69
N ASN A 190 9.49 9.04 11.59
CA ASN A 190 10.46 9.99 12.12
C ASN A 190 11.44 10.47 11.04
N PHE A 191 11.90 9.59 10.15
CA PHE A 191 12.69 9.98 8.99
C PHE A 191 11.92 10.96 8.08
N GLU A 192 10.64 10.67 7.78
CA GLU A 192 9.77 11.55 6.99
C GLU A 192 9.64 12.93 7.65
N ARG A 193 9.41 12.99 8.96
CA ARG A 193 9.34 14.23 9.75
C ARG A 193 10.56 15.13 9.54
N THR A 194 11.77 14.56 9.39
CA THR A 194 13.00 15.34 9.17
C THR A 194 13.20 15.83 7.73
N LYS A 195 12.61 15.14 6.74
CA LYS A 195 12.84 15.42 5.30
C LYS A 195 11.72 16.24 4.68
N LEU A 196 10.51 16.08 5.18
CA LEU A 196 9.32 16.68 4.60
C LEU A 196 9.28 18.22 4.64
N PRO A 197 9.77 18.93 5.68
CA PRO A 197 9.76 20.39 5.71
C PRO A 197 10.46 21.03 4.50
N GLU A 198 11.60 20.49 4.06
CA GLU A 198 12.35 21.01 2.90
C GLU A 198 11.55 20.85 1.59
N GLU A 199 10.84 19.74 1.45
CA GLU A 199 10.01 19.47 0.26
C GLU A 199 8.75 20.34 0.21
N ILE A 200 8.12 20.58 1.37
CA ILE A 200 6.99 21.50 1.49
C ILE A 200 7.45 22.93 1.20
N LEU A 201 8.55 23.38 1.81
CA LEU A 201 9.10 24.71 1.60
C LEU A 201 9.39 24.96 0.12
N LYS A 202 10.05 24.01 -0.55
CA LYS A 202 10.35 24.11 -1.98
C LYS A 202 9.07 24.31 -2.80
N HIS A 203 8.04 23.50 -2.55
CA HIS A 203 6.76 23.60 -3.23
C HIS A 203 6.05 24.93 -2.97
N ASN A 204 5.97 25.37 -1.70
CA ASN A 204 5.32 26.62 -1.32
C ASN A 204 5.99 27.83 -2.00
N LEU A 205 7.33 27.84 -2.06
CA LEU A 205 8.08 28.87 -2.77
C LEU A 205 7.83 28.86 -4.28
N GLU A 206 7.79 27.68 -4.91
CA GLU A 206 7.49 27.54 -6.33
C GLU A 206 6.08 28.02 -6.69
N GLU A 207 5.08 27.75 -5.84
CA GLU A 207 3.71 28.22 -6.04
C GLU A 207 3.56 29.72 -5.78
N LYS A 208 4.08 30.24 -4.66
CA LYS A 208 3.93 31.66 -4.29
C LYS A 208 4.69 32.60 -5.23
N ARG A 209 5.84 32.19 -5.78
CA ARG A 209 6.59 32.97 -6.79
C ARG A 209 5.79 33.26 -8.06
N LYS A 210 4.69 32.54 -8.32
CA LYS A 210 3.80 32.83 -9.46
C LYS A 210 2.95 34.08 -9.24
N TYR A 211 2.72 34.48 -7.99
CA TYR A 211 1.74 35.52 -7.63
C TYR A 211 2.36 36.68 -6.83
N TYR A 212 3.46 36.45 -6.12
CA TYR A 212 4.09 37.44 -5.24
C TYR A 212 5.54 37.72 -5.66
N ALA A 213 5.91 39.01 -5.67
CA ALA A 213 7.27 39.46 -5.99
C ALA A 213 8.26 39.34 -4.81
N GLU A 214 7.76 39.48 -3.58
CA GLU A 214 8.53 39.34 -2.35
C GLU A 214 7.90 38.26 -1.46
N ILE A 215 8.73 37.37 -0.91
CA ILE A 215 8.31 36.26 -0.06
C ILE A 215 9.22 36.22 1.17
N SER A 216 8.63 36.21 2.36
CA SER A 216 9.36 36.08 3.62
C SER A 216 9.82 34.63 3.82
N LEU A 217 11.09 34.35 3.55
CA LEU A 217 11.66 33.00 3.67
C LEU A 217 11.53 32.40 5.07
N GLU A 218 11.73 33.19 6.12
CA GLU A 218 11.63 32.74 7.52
C GLU A 218 10.19 32.30 7.87
N MET A 219 9.19 33.04 7.37
CA MET A 219 7.78 32.70 7.60
C MET A 219 7.40 31.41 6.86
N GLU A 220 7.83 31.26 5.59
CA GLU A 220 7.57 30.05 4.81
C GLU A 220 8.25 28.82 5.41
N LYS A 221 9.45 28.97 5.96
CA LYS A 221 10.16 27.88 6.63
C LYS A 221 9.40 27.42 7.87
N THR A 222 8.96 28.36 8.70
CA THR A 222 8.17 28.07 9.90
C THR A 222 6.84 27.38 9.54
N ASP A 223 6.16 27.85 8.49
CA ASP A 223 4.91 27.24 7.99
C ASP A 223 5.13 25.81 7.49
N ALA A 224 6.22 25.57 6.73
CA ALA A 224 6.57 24.24 6.25
C ALA A 224 6.89 23.25 7.39
N GLU A 225 7.55 23.72 8.46
CA GLU A 225 7.82 22.92 9.67
C GLU A 225 6.52 22.54 10.39
N ILE A 226 5.60 23.50 10.57
CA ILE A 226 4.29 23.26 11.19
C ILE A 226 3.46 22.27 10.34
N GLN A 227 3.46 22.43 9.02
CA GLN A 227 2.74 21.54 8.12
C GLN A 227 3.33 20.11 8.12
N ALA A 228 4.65 19.97 8.16
CA ALA A 228 5.31 18.67 8.29
C ALA A 228 4.97 17.99 9.62
N GLU A 229 4.90 18.74 10.72
CA GLU A 229 4.46 18.23 12.02
C GLU A 229 2.99 17.75 11.97
N GLY A 230 2.13 18.46 11.24
CA GLY A 230 0.77 18.00 10.95
C GLY A 230 0.74 16.64 10.24
N VAL A 231 1.58 16.45 9.22
CA VAL A 231 1.71 15.17 8.52
C VAL A 231 2.24 14.08 9.45
N TYR A 232 3.23 14.37 10.29
CA TYR A 232 3.76 13.43 11.29
C TYR A 232 2.65 12.91 12.22
N ASN A 233 1.86 13.80 12.82
CA ASN A 233 0.75 13.43 13.69
C ASN A 233 -0.31 12.60 12.94
N GLN A 234 -0.62 12.97 11.70
CA GLN A 234 -1.51 12.19 10.85
C GLN A 234 -0.98 10.78 10.56
N ARG A 235 0.34 10.61 10.36
CA ARG A 235 0.96 9.28 10.17
C ARG A 235 0.83 8.41 11.41
N LEU A 236 0.99 8.96 12.61
CA LEU A 236 0.79 8.23 13.85
C LEU A 236 -0.66 7.78 14.01
N GLN A 237 -1.63 8.65 13.72
CA GLN A 237 -3.06 8.31 13.70
C GLN A 237 -3.36 7.19 12.70
N ASN A 238 -2.85 7.30 11.47
CA ASN A 238 -3.05 6.30 10.43
C ASN A 238 -2.45 4.94 10.82
N LEU A 239 -1.31 4.92 11.52
CA LEU A 239 -0.72 3.71 12.09
C LEU A 239 -1.62 3.13 13.19
N ALA A 240 -2.10 3.93 14.14
CA ALA A 240 -2.98 3.46 15.21
C ALA A 240 -4.28 2.84 14.66
N LEU A 241 -4.92 3.51 13.69
CA LEU A 241 -6.10 2.98 12.98
C LEU A 241 -5.80 1.67 12.25
N THR A 242 -4.63 1.57 11.63
CA THR A 242 -4.20 0.34 10.96
C THR A 242 -4.05 -0.80 11.95
N LEU A 243 -3.44 -0.55 13.10
CA LEU A 243 -3.28 -1.55 14.15
C LEU A 243 -4.61 -2.01 14.73
N ASP A 244 -5.57 -1.11 14.95
CA ASP A 244 -6.89 -1.49 15.46
C ASP A 244 -7.70 -2.31 14.44
N LYS A 245 -7.70 -1.90 13.17
CA LYS A 245 -8.33 -2.66 12.07
C LYS A 245 -7.74 -4.07 11.93
N VAL A 246 -6.40 -4.18 11.97
CA VAL A 246 -5.72 -5.48 11.89
C VAL A 246 -6.02 -6.31 13.13
N ARG A 247 -5.91 -5.74 14.34
CA ARG A 247 -6.24 -6.40 15.61
C ARG A 247 -7.66 -6.98 15.60
N TYR A 248 -8.64 -6.23 15.10
CA TYR A 248 -10.01 -6.69 14.97
C TYR A 248 -10.09 -7.96 14.12
N VAL A 249 -9.53 -7.93 12.91
CA VAL A 249 -9.53 -9.10 12.01
C VAL A 249 -8.78 -10.27 12.64
N LEU A 250 -7.61 -10.04 13.25
CA LEU A 250 -6.86 -11.09 13.92
C LEU A 250 -7.64 -11.72 15.09
N ARG A 251 -8.37 -10.91 15.86
CA ARG A 251 -9.25 -11.41 16.94
C ARG A 251 -10.38 -12.27 16.38
N CYS A 252 -11.03 -11.83 15.30
CA CYS A 252 -12.10 -12.59 14.66
C CYS A 252 -11.61 -13.93 14.09
N VAL A 253 -10.39 -13.98 13.54
CA VAL A 253 -9.83 -15.18 12.92
C VAL A 253 -9.22 -16.14 13.94
N PHE A 254 -8.45 -15.63 14.91
CA PHE A 254 -7.62 -16.44 15.82
C PHE A 254 -8.11 -16.45 17.27
N GLY A 255 -9.11 -15.65 17.62
CA GLY A 255 -9.57 -15.42 18.99
C GLY A 255 -8.59 -14.55 19.78
N ASP A 256 -7.36 -15.03 19.96
CA ASP A 256 -6.25 -14.29 20.56
C ASP A 256 -5.30 -13.77 19.46
N PRO A 257 -5.26 -12.44 19.20
CA PRO A 257 -4.39 -11.86 18.18
C PRO A 257 -2.91 -12.21 18.34
N LYS A 258 -2.44 -12.46 19.57
CA LYS A 258 -1.04 -12.80 19.85
C LYS A 258 -0.60 -14.12 19.21
N LYS A 259 -1.56 -15.02 18.92
CA LYS A 259 -1.33 -16.31 18.26
C LYS A 259 -1.33 -16.22 16.74
N ALA A 260 -1.62 -15.04 16.16
CA ALA A 260 -1.68 -14.87 14.73
C ALA A 260 -0.28 -15.00 14.10
N PRO A 261 -0.07 -15.95 13.16
CA PRO A 261 1.20 -16.06 12.44
C PRO A 261 1.45 -14.83 11.55
N PRO A 262 2.68 -14.59 11.08
CA PRO A 262 2.95 -13.51 10.14
C PRO A 262 2.22 -13.70 8.78
N PRO A 263 1.77 -12.60 8.13
CA PRO A 263 1.06 -12.67 6.84
C PRO A 263 1.98 -12.95 5.66
N LEU A 264 3.29 -12.75 5.81
CA LEU A 264 4.29 -13.01 4.78
C LEU A 264 5.32 -14.01 5.31
N GLN A 265 5.69 -14.97 4.47
CA GLN A 265 6.69 -15.99 4.81
C GLN A 265 7.66 -16.20 3.66
N LYS A 266 8.97 -16.16 3.94
CA LYS A 266 10.02 -16.54 2.99
C LYS A 266 9.92 -18.03 2.68
N LEU A 267 10.00 -18.39 1.40
CA LEU A 267 10.06 -19.78 0.98
C LEU A 267 11.41 -20.38 1.37
N SER A 268 11.39 -21.63 1.86
CA SER A 268 12.61 -22.42 1.98
C SER A 268 13.20 -22.74 0.60
N PRO A 269 14.48 -23.12 0.50
CA PRO A 269 15.06 -23.54 -0.78
C PRO A 269 14.26 -24.66 -1.47
N GLN A 270 13.72 -25.62 -0.70
CA GLN A 270 12.89 -26.70 -1.25
C GLN A 270 11.51 -26.21 -1.70
N GLU A 271 10.87 -25.33 -0.93
CA GLU A 271 9.61 -24.70 -1.33
C GLU A 271 9.80 -23.84 -2.59
N MET A 272 10.95 -23.19 -2.74
CA MET A 272 11.31 -22.42 -3.92
C MET A 272 11.44 -23.31 -5.16
N VAL A 273 12.14 -24.45 -5.06
CA VAL A 273 12.21 -25.43 -6.15
C VAL A 273 10.84 -25.97 -6.50
N SER A 274 10.00 -26.27 -5.51
CA SER A 274 8.62 -26.70 -5.76
C SER A 274 7.82 -25.61 -6.50
N ALA A 275 7.89 -24.36 -6.05
CA ALA A 275 7.16 -23.24 -6.63
C ALA A 275 7.59 -22.88 -8.06
N VAL A 276 8.87 -23.04 -8.38
CA VAL A 276 9.43 -22.62 -9.67
C VAL A 276 9.62 -23.78 -10.64
N TRP A 277 10.04 -24.96 -10.16
CA TRP A 277 10.49 -26.08 -10.99
C TRP A 277 9.51 -27.28 -11.00
N ASN A 278 9.42 -28.07 -9.93
CA ASN A 278 8.78 -29.41 -9.99
C ASN A 278 7.41 -29.53 -9.30
N GLY A 279 6.95 -28.50 -8.58
CA GLY A 279 5.65 -28.54 -7.90
C GLY A 279 4.44 -28.38 -8.83
N GLU A 280 3.26 -28.73 -8.33
CA GLU A 280 2.02 -28.57 -9.06
C GLU A 280 1.68 -27.08 -9.27
N GLY A 281 1.52 -26.70 -10.54
CA GLY A 281 1.35 -25.30 -10.93
C GLY A 281 2.61 -24.46 -10.75
N SER A 282 3.79 -25.09 -10.81
CA SER A 282 5.06 -24.39 -10.88
C SER A 282 5.20 -23.58 -12.17
N LEU A 283 6.16 -22.65 -12.20
CA LEU A 283 6.49 -21.90 -13.42
C LEU A 283 6.81 -22.84 -14.60
N VAL A 284 7.60 -23.90 -14.37
CA VAL A 284 7.98 -24.87 -15.41
C VAL A 284 6.81 -25.76 -15.82
N SER A 285 5.94 -26.17 -14.89
CA SER A 285 4.70 -26.90 -15.23
C SER A 285 3.79 -26.05 -16.12
N GLU A 286 3.54 -24.79 -15.73
CA GLU A 286 2.71 -23.86 -16.52
C GLU A 286 3.33 -23.56 -17.89
N LEU A 287 4.66 -23.47 -17.97
CA LEU A 287 5.38 -23.32 -19.23
C LEU A 287 5.12 -24.51 -20.15
N LEU A 288 5.26 -25.73 -19.65
CA LEU A 288 5.03 -26.96 -20.43
C LEU A 288 3.58 -27.03 -20.95
N ASP A 289 2.60 -26.71 -20.11
CA ASP A 289 1.19 -26.66 -20.50
C ASP A 289 0.93 -25.60 -21.58
N CYS A 290 1.61 -24.45 -21.48
CA CYS A 290 1.49 -23.38 -22.46
C CYS A 290 2.19 -23.69 -23.77
N ILE A 291 3.31 -24.43 -23.75
CA ILE A 291 4.09 -24.81 -24.93
C ILE A 291 3.42 -25.95 -25.69
N ALA A 292 2.82 -26.92 -24.99
CA ALA A 292 2.30 -28.16 -25.57
C ALA A 292 1.42 -27.98 -26.83
N PRO A 293 0.50 -26.99 -26.92
CA PRO A 293 -0.33 -26.80 -28.12
C PRO A 293 0.41 -26.19 -29.33
N HIS A 294 1.67 -25.79 -29.18
CA HIS A 294 2.42 -25.00 -30.18
C HIS A 294 3.71 -25.68 -30.67
N VAL A 295 4.04 -26.86 -30.16
CA VAL A 295 5.23 -27.63 -30.56
C VAL A 295 4.86 -29.08 -30.86
N ASP A 296 5.70 -29.78 -31.63
CA ASP A 296 5.53 -31.20 -31.90
C ASP A 296 5.67 -32.05 -30.62
N ASP A 297 4.89 -33.14 -30.51
CA ASP A 297 4.91 -34.04 -29.36
C ASP A 297 6.30 -34.62 -29.07
N ARG A 298 7.12 -34.88 -30.10
CA ARG A 298 8.49 -35.38 -29.93
C ARG A 298 9.38 -34.34 -29.25
N ILE A 299 9.27 -33.08 -29.65
CA ILE A 299 10.00 -31.95 -29.06
C ILE A 299 9.56 -31.76 -27.60
N LEU A 300 8.26 -31.83 -27.35
CA LEU A 300 7.70 -31.70 -26.01
C LEU A 300 8.18 -32.82 -25.07
N LEU A 301 8.19 -34.07 -25.55
CA LEU A 301 8.67 -35.23 -24.77
C LEU A 301 10.16 -35.13 -24.47
N ASP A 302 10.98 -34.73 -25.45
CA ASP A 302 12.41 -34.46 -25.26
C ASP A 302 12.63 -33.37 -24.20
N LEU A 303 11.94 -32.24 -24.32
CA LEU A 303 12.02 -31.13 -23.36
C LEU A 303 11.62 -31.57 -21.95
N LYS A 304 10.53 -32.34 -21.79
CA LYS A 304 10.10 -32.90 -20.50
C LYS A 304 11.17 -33.83 -19.90
N SER A 305 11.80 -34.67 -20.74
CA SER A 305 12.87 -35.57 -20.31
C SER A 305 14.07 -34.78 -19.79
N LYS A 306 14.51 -33.78 -20.56
CA LYS A 306 15.63 -32.91 -20.17
C LYS A 306 15.34 -32.11 -18.90
N ILE A 307 14.13 -31.54 -18.76
CA ILE A 307 13.72 -30.81 -17.54
C ILE A 307 13.85 -31.70 -16.29
N ARG A 308 13.44 -32.98 -16.39
CA ARG A 308 13.60 -33.94 -15.28
C ARG A 308 15.08 -34.21 -14.96
N ALA A 309 15.93 -34.28 -15.97
CA ALA A 309 17.37 -34.46 -15.79
C ALA A 309 18.07 -33.25 -15.16
N HIS A 310 17.45 -32.06 -15.24
CA HIS A 310 17.96 -30.80 -14.68
C HIS A 310 17.25 -30.40 -13.36
N ASP A 311 16.64 -31.35 -12.65
CA ASP A 311 15.99 -31.07 -11.36
C ASP A 311 17.01 -30.61 -10.29
N PRO A 312 16.85 -29.42 -9.69
CA PRO A 312 17.77 -28.90 -8.69
C PRO A 312 17.56 -29.49 -7.28
N SER A 313 16.55 -30.33 -7.06
CA SER A 313 16.16 -30.84 -5.73
C SER A 313 17.27 -31.56 -4.95
N ASP A 314 18.17 -32.28 -5.63
CA ASP A 314 19.20 -33.11 -4.98
C ASP A 314 20.54 -32.39 -4.76
N SER A 315 20.62 -31.08 -5.04
CA SER A 315 21.87 -30.31 -4.93
C SER A 315 22.17 -29.85 -3.51
N GLY A 316 23.46 -29.93 -3.12
CA GLY A 316 23.95 -29.34 -1.86
C GLY A 316 23.84 -27.81 -1.80
N ASN A 317 23.69 -27.12 -2.95
CA ASN A 317 23.33 -25.70 -3.03
C ASN A 317 22.16 -25.54 -4.00
N VAL A 318 20.96 -25.75 -3.46
CA VAL A 318 19.70 -25.71 -4.20
C VAL A 318 19.48 -24.40 -4.94
N GLU A 319 19.81 -23.25 -4.34
CA GLU A 319 19.60 -21.94 -4.97
C GLU A 319 20.49 -21.73 -6.21
N LYS A 320 21.78 -22.07 -6.08
CA LYS A 320 22.73 -21.99 -7.19
C LYS A 320 22.34 -22.95 -8.31
N GLU A 321 21.89 -24.15 -7.96
CA GLU A 321 21.48 -25.16 -8.92
C GLU A 321 20.19 -24.77 -9.64
N LEU A 322 19.18 -24.29 -8.91
CA LEU A 322 17.94 -23.79 -9.50
C LEU A 322 18.21 -22.67 -10.50
N ARG A 323 19.10 -21.72 -10.17
CA ARG A 323 19.54 -20.70 -11.11
C ARG A 323 20.18 -21.30 -12.36
N ARG A 324 21.07 -22.29 -12.20
CA ARG A 324 21.71 -22.97 -13.34
C ARG A 324 20.68 -23.67 -14.23
N SER A 325 19.75 -24.41 -13.65
CA SER A 325 18.67 -25.10 -14.35
C SER A 325 17.73 -24.13 -15.08
N LEU A 326 17.41 -22.99 -14.48
CA LEU A 326 16.60 -21.94 -15.13
C LEU A 326 17.33 -21.27 -16.29
N LEU A 327 18.62 -21.00 -16.18
CA LEU A 327 19.41 -20.44 -17.28
C LEU A 327 19.55 -21.42 -18.44
N TRP A 328 19.70 -22.72 -18.15
CA TRP A 328 19.64 -23.75 -19.17
C TRP A 328 18.26 -23.81 -19.84
N LEU A 329 17.17 -23.82 -19.04
CA LEU A 329 15.81 -23.87 -19.56
C LEU A 329 15.49 -22.65 -20.41
N ARG A 330 15.96 -21.46 -20.02
CA ARG A 330 15.87 -20.23 -20.81
C ARG A 330 16.43 -20.46 -22.21
N ASP A 331 17.60 -21.07 -22.33
CA ASP A 331 18.28 -21.27 -23.62
C ASP A 331 17.54 -22.31 -24.48
N GLU A 332 17.11 -23.43 -23.89
CA GLU A 332 16.31 -24.43 -24.61
C GLU A 332 14.99 -23.85 -25.13
N VAL A 333 14.25 -23.12 -24.28
CA VAL A 333 12.98 -22.48 -24.65
C VAL A 333 13.22 -21.44 -25.74
N ARG A 334 14.29 -20.66 -25.63
CA ARG A 334 14.64 -19.62 -26.60
C ARG A 334 14.93 -20.17 -28.00
N ASN A 335 15.45 -21.39 -28.08
CA ASN A 335 15.75 -22.06 -29.35
C ASN A 335 14.50 -22.65 -30.04
N LEU A 336 13.33 -22.64 -29.38
CA LEU A 336 12.09 -23.11 -29.98
C LEU A 336 11.55 -22.11 -31.04
N PRO A 337 10.96 -22.60 -32.14
CA PRO A 337 10.40 -21.74 -33.18
C PRO A 337 9.30 -20.82 -32.66
N CYS A 338 9.50 -19.50 -32.81
CA CYS A 338 8.51 -18.51 -32.39
C CYS A 338 7.46 -18.25 -33.47
N THR A 339 6.22 -18.02 -33.04
CA THR A 339 5.12 -17.58 -33.90
C THR A 339 4.37 -16.40 -33.27
N TYR A 340 3.42 -15.79 -33.99
CA TYR A 340 2.52 -14.79 -33.40
C TYR A 340 1.62 -15.35 -32.29
N LYS A 341 1.48 -16.68 -32.20
CA LYS A 341 0.74 -17.41 -31.17
C LYS A 341 1.64 -17.92 -30.04
N SER A 342 2.92 -18.15 -30.29
CA SER A 342 3.89 -18.73 -29.34
C SER A 342 5.18 -17.90 -29.27
N ARG A 343 5.28 -17.04 -28.25
CA ARG A 343 6.44 -16.16 -28.03
C ARG A 343 7.43 -16.80 -27.05
N HIS A 344 8.11 -17.87 -27.48
CA HIS A 344 9.13 -18.52 -26.65
C HIS A 344 10.30 -17.59 -26.31
N ASP A 345 10.61 -16.64 -27.19
CA ASP A 345 11.59 -15.57 -26.97
C ASP A 345 11.23 -14.65 -25.80
N ALA A 346 9.94 -14.43 -25.55
CA ALA A 346 9.44 -13.67 -24.39
C ALA A 346 9.39 -14.51 -23.11
N ALA A 347 9.00 -15.78 -23.26
CA ALA A 347 9.02 -16.75 -22.16
C ALA A 347 10.44 -16.94 -21.62
N ALA A 348 11.44 -17.06 -22.50
CA ALA A 348 12.85 -17.14 -22.12
C ALA A 348 13.32 -15.90 -21.35
N ASP A 349 12.96 -14.69 -21.80
CA ASP A 349 13.29 -13.46 -21.07
C ASP A 349 12.67 -13.44 -19.66
N LEU A 350 11.45 -13.97 -19.48
CA LEU A 350 10.84 -14.11 -18.16
C LEU A 350 11.57 -15.16 -17.30
N ILE A 351 11.91 -16.33 -17.86
CA ILE A 351 12.69 -17.36 -17.16
C ILE A 351 14.04 -16.80 -16.70
N HIS A 352 14.68 -15.98 -17.53
CA HIS A 352 15.91 -15.26 -17.18
C HIS A 352 15.71 -14.34 -15.97
N ILE A 353 14.60 -13.61 -15.89
CA ILE A 353 14.27 -12.78 -14.72
C ILE A 353 14.06 -13.64 -13.47
N TYR A 354 13.37 -14.78 -13.59
CA TYR A 354 13.22 -15.75 -12.48
C TYR A 354 14.56 -16.31 -12.02
N ALA A 355 15.48 -16.63 -12.95
CA ALA A 355 16.80 -17.15 -12.63
C ALA A 355 17.67 -16.18 -11.79
N TYR A 356 17.37 -14.88 -11.87
CA TYR A 356 18.04 -13.83 -11.09
C TYR A 356 17.21 -13.31 -9.92
N THR A 357 16.05 -13.91 -9.65
CA THR A 357 15.26 -13.64 -8.44
C THR A 357 15.77 -14.56 -7.33
N LYS A 358 16.34 -13.97 -6.28
CA LYS A 358 17.00 -14.68 -5.17
C LYS A 358 16.00 -15.12 -4.11
N HIS A 359 15.00 -14.30 -3.83
CA HIS A 359 14.05 -14.57 -2.75
C HIS A 359 12.61 -14.61 -3.25
N PHE A 360 11.89 -15.64 -2.80
CA PHE A 360 10.47 -15.79 -3.01
C PHE A 360 9.75 -15.88 -1.68
N PHE A 361 8.53 -15.36 -1.65
CA PHE A 361 7.71 -15.24 -0.47
C PHE A 361 6.30 -15.73 -0.78
N LYS A 362 5.68 -16.44 0.16
CA LYS A 362 4.26 -16.78 0.12
C LYS A 362 3.46 -15.80 0.97
N ILE A 363 2.26 -15.50 0.49
CA ILE A 363 1.25 -14.76 1.24
C ILE A 363 0.45 -15.79 2.02
N ARG A 364 0.33 -15.60 3.33
CA ARG A 364 -0.54 -16.39 4.18
C ARG A 364 -1.92 -15.74 4.20
N GLU A 365 -2.84 -16.33 3.45
CA GLU A 365 -4.24 -15.93 3.43
C GLU A 365 -4.88 -16.23 4.80
N TYR A 366 -5.57 -15.25 5.36
CA TYR A 366 -6.39 -15.43 6.57
C TYR A 366 -7.83 -15.75 6.18
N LYS A 367 -8.59 -16.29 7.13
CA LYS A 367 -10.02 -16.49 6.91
C LYS A 367 -10.71 -15.13 6.72
N ALA A 368 -11.54 -15.01 5.69
CA ALA A 368 -12.38 -13.83 5.50
C ALA A 368 -13.32 -13.62 6.71
N VAL A 369 -13.50 -12.36 7.10
CA VAL A 369 -14.31 -11.96 8.25
C VAL A 369 -15.41 -11.01 7.79
N THR A 370 -16.61 -11.16 8.32
CA THR A 370 -17.70 -10.20 8.13
C THR A 370 -17.99 -9.54 9.47
N SER A 371 -18.08 -8.21 9.50
CA SER A 371 -18.37 -7.46 10.71
C SER A 371 -19.79 -7.72 11.22
N THR A 372 -20.01 -7.33 12.48
CA THR A 372 -21.37 -7.24 13.01
C THR A 372 -22.16 -6.18 12.24
N PRO A 373 -23.47 -6.39 12.02
CA PRO A 373 -24.28 -5.46 11.23
C PRO A 373 -24.37 -4.07 11.86
N VAL A 374 -24.32 -3.07 11.00
CA VAL A 374 -24.57 -1.67 11.31
C VAL A 374 -25.77 -1.20 10.52
N TYR A 375 -26.73 -0.58 11.20
CA TYR A 375 -27.94 -0.05 10.59
C TYR A 375 -27.71 1.40 10.13
N ILE A 376 -28.10 1.69 8.90
CA ILE A 376 -27.88 2.96 8.22
C ILE A 376 -29.21 3.46 7.68
N SER A 377 -29.62 4.62 8.17
CA SER A 377 -30.80 5.35 7.71
C SER A 377 -30.44 6.33 6.59
N PRO A 378 -31.42 6.81 5.79
CA PRO A 378 -31.16 7.84 4.80
C PRO A 378 -30.63 9.15 5.40
N LEU A 379 -30.98 9.45 6.65
CA LEU A 379 -30.45 10.59 7.41
C LEU A 379 -28.96 10.43 7.74
N ASP A 380 -28.44 9.20 7.68
CA ASP A 380 -27.02 8.96 7.91
C ASP A 380 -26.12 9.32 6.73
N LEU A 381 -26.76 9.53 5.58
CA LEU A 381 -26.11 9.76 4.30
C LEU A 381 -26.17 11.22 3.91
N GLY A 382 -25.14 11.66 3.18
CA GLY A 382 -25.15 12.99 2.58
C GLY A 382 -26.30 13.14 1.57
N PRO A 383 -26.73 14.38 1.25
CA PRO A 383 -27.84 14.66 0.34
C PRO A 383 -27.70 14.01 -1.05
N LYS A 384 -26.47 13.70 -1.49
CA LYS A 384 -26.19 13.01 -2.75
C LYS A 384 -26.57 11.51 -2.75
N CYS A 385 -26.77 10.92 -1.58
CA CYS A 385 -26.98 9.48 -1.40
C CYS A 385 -28.28 9.14 -0.66
N ALA A 386 -28.95 10.14 -0.07
CA ALA A 386 -30.21 9.94 0.66
C ALA A 386 -31.31 9.31 -0.21
N ASP A 387 -31.42 9.71 -1.48
CA ASP A 387 -32.43 9.19 -2.41
C ASP A 387 -32.20 7.72 -2.83
N LYS A 388 -31.03 7.15 -2.52
CA LYS A 388 -30.67 5.78 -2.92
C LYS A 388 -31.20 4.72 -1.96
N LEU A 389 -31.74 5.11 -0.80
CA LEU A 389 -32.16 4.19 0.25
C LEU A 389 -33.58 4.50 0.72
N SER A 390 -34.47 3.53 0.56
CA SER A 390 -35.85 3.57 1.03
C SER A 390 -35.97 2.97 2.44
N GLY A 391 -35.32 3.60 3.42
CA GLY A 391 -35.40 3.22 4.84
C GLY A 391 -34.09 2.77 5.48
N VAL A 392 -34.17 2.21 6.68
CA VAL A 392 -33.01 1.72 7.42
C VAL A 392 -32.50 0.43 6.77
N THR A 393 -31.25 0.44 6.34
CA THR A 393 -30.59 -0.70 5.69
C THR A 393 -29.50 -1.25 6.59
N GLU A 394 -29.44 -2.58 6.64
CA GLU A 394 -28.38 -3.32 7.32
C GLU A 394 -27.13 -3.37 6.45
N TYR A 395 -25.98 -3.08 7.04
CA TYR A 395 -24.70 -3.20 6.38
C TYR A 395 -23.71 -3.99 7.23
N CYS A 396 -22.99 -4.90 6.58
CA CYS A 396 -21.85 -5.61 7.16
C CYS A 396 -20.63 -5.41 6.28
N LYS A 397 -19.49 -5.02 6.90
CA LYS A 397 -18.22 -4.93 6.19
C LYS A 397 -17.60 -6.31 6.05
N THR A 398 -17.20 -6.66 4.83
CA THR A 398 -16.44 -7.90 4.60
C THR A 398 -14.96 -7.57 4.45
N TYR A 399 -14.15 -8.23 5.27
CA TYR A 399 -12.70 -8.21 5.25
C TYR A 399 -12.22 -9.45 4.50
N GLY A 400 -11.64 -9.24 3.31
CA GLY A 400 -11.08 -10.32 2.49
C GLY A 400 -9.87 -11.02 3.12
N GLU A 401 -9.47 -12.14 2.53
CA GLU A 401 -8.41 -13.02 3.05
C GLU A 401 -7.04 -12.32 3.16
N ASN A 402 -6.80 -11.35 2.28
CA ASN A 402 -5.58 -10.54 2.22
C ASN A 402 -5.76 -9.13 2.79
N TYR A 403 -6.89 -8.86 3.49
CA TYR A 403 -7.18 -7.53 4.02
C TYR A 403 -6.09 -7.02 4.96
N CYS A 404 -5.62 -7.85 5.90
CA CYS A 404 -4.56 -7.46 6.83
C CYS A 404 -3.28 -7.04 6.08
N LEU A 405 -2.84 -7.82 5.09
CA LEU A 405 -1.68 -7.48 4.28
C LEU A 405 -1.89 -6.17 3.52
N GLY A 406 -3.03 -6.01 2.85
CA GLY A 406 -3.38 -4.78 2.15
C GLY A 406 -3.37 -3.56 3.08
N GLN A 407 -4.02 -3.68 4.25
CA GLN A 407 -4.12 -2.63 5.24
C GLN A 407 -2.75 -2.25 5.84
N LEU A 408 -1.86 -3.21 6.04
CA LEU A 408 -0.47 -2.96 6.47
C LEU A 408 0.32 -2.25 5.36
N ILE A 409 0.26 -2.71 4.11
CA ILE A 409 0.96 -2.04 3.00
C ILE A 409 0.43 -0.61 2.77
N TYR A 410 -0.86 -0.38 2.94
CA TYR A 410 -1.49 0.94 2.83
C TYR A 410 -1.74 1.59 4.19
N TRP A 411 -0.90 1.33 5.20
CA TRP A 411 -1.06 1.87 6.56
C TRP A 411 -1.27 3.39 6.64
N HIS A 412 -0.74 4.13 5.65
CA HIS A 412 -0.80 5.59 5.55
C HIS A 412 -2.07 6.09 4.85
N ASN A 413 -2.88 5.23 4.23
CA ASN A 413 -4.10 5.59 3.51
C ASN A 413 -5.28 4.87 4.14
N GLN A 414 -6.14 5.63 4.80
CA GLN A 414 -7.30 5.09 5.48
C GLN A 414 -8.60 5.20 4.66
N ALA A 415 -8.58 5.83 3.49
CA ALA A 415 -9.75 6.01 2.63
C ALA A 415 -10.15 4.74 1.84
N SER A 416 -9.25 3.78 1.68
CA SER A 416 -9.52 2.57 0.90
C SER A 416 -10.39 1.57 1.66
N ALA A 417 -11.56 1.24 1.10
CA ALA A 417 -12.44 0.21 1.62
C ALA A 417 -11.92 -1.23 1.39
N GLU A 418 -11.23 -1.45 0.26
CA GLU A 418 -10.73 -2.74 -0.21
C GLU A 418 -9.22 -2.68 -0.54
N PRO A 419 -8.36 -2.54 0.49
CA PRO A 419 -6.92 -2.31 0.29
C PRO A 419 -6.19 -3.49 -0.38
N ASP A 420 -6.70 -4.71 -0.23
CA ASP A 420 -6.20 -5.94 -0.86
C ASP A 420 -6.36 -5.92 -2.40
N ARG A 421 -7.47 -5.40 -2.92
CA ARG A 421 -7.66 -5.25 -4.39
C ARG A 421 -6.73 -4.21 -5.00
N VAL A 422 -6.44 -3.15 -4.24
CA VAL A 422 -5.47 -2.12 -4.65
C VAL A 422 -4.06 -2.72 -4.69
N LEU A 423 -3.71 -3.52 -3.69
CA LEU A 423 -2.42 -4.20 -3.59
C LEU A 423 -2.13 -5.07 -4.81
N ALA A 424 -3.06 -5.96 -5.18
CA ALA A 424 -2.88 -6.85 -6.33
C ALA A 424 -2.59 -6.09 -7.65
N ARG A 425 -3.14 -4.87 -7.81
CA ARG A 425 -2.88 -4.02 -8.96
C ARG A 425 -1.51 -3.35 -8.89
N ALA A 426 -1.14 -2.86 -7.71
CA ALA A 426 0.12 -2.17 -7.48
C ALA A 426 1.34 -3.10 -7.58
N SER A 427 1.17 -4.38 -7.24
CA SER A 427 2.25 -5.38 -7.23
C SER A 427 2.69 -5.87 -8.62
N ARG A 428 1.94 -5.58 -9.68
CA ARG A 428 2.17 -6.14 -11.02
C ARG A 428 3.54 -5.74 -11.57
N GLY A 429 4.38 -6.73 -11.86
CA GLY A 429 5.67 -6.58 -12.52
C GLY A 429 6.79 -6.13 -11.59
N CYS A 430 6.53 -5.23 -10.64
CA CYS A 430 7.52 -4.81 -9.65
C CYS A 430 7.70 -5.83 -8.51
N LEU A 431 6.63 -6.47 -8.04
CA LEU A 431 6.65 -7.46 -6.96
C LEU A 431 6.25 -8.85 -7.45
N SER A 432 5.18 -8.92 -8.26
CA SER A 432 4.66 -10.15 -8.85
C SER A 432 4.97 -10.17 -10.34
N LEU A 433 5.84 -11.08 -10.76
CA LEU A 433 6.23 -11.22 -12.17
C LEU A 433 5.03 -11.68 -13.04
N PRO A 434 5.06 -11.39 -14.36
CA PRO A 434 4.01 -11.84 -15.28
C PRO A 434 3.83 -13.36 -15.30
N GLU A 435 2.63 -13.81 -15.67
CA GLU A 435 2.36 -15.22 -15.93
C GLU A 435 3.03 -15.67 -17.22
N ILE A 436 3.57 -16.90 -17.26
CA ILE A 436 4.22 -17.43 -18.48
C ILE A 436 3.22 -17.54 -19.65
N SER A 437 1.94 -17.76 -19.33
CA SER A 437 0.81 -17.79 -20.27
C SER A 437 0.60 -16.47 -21.04
N SER A 438 1.19 -15.36 -20.56
CA SER A 438 1.29 -14.07 -21.26
C SER A 438 1.85 -14.18 -22.67
N PHE A 439 2.63 -15.22 -22.96
CA PHE A 439 3.36 -15.36 -24.22
C PHE A 439 2.77 -16.41 -25.19
N TYR A 440 1.75 -17.16 -24.76
CA TYR A 440 1.09 -18.21 -25.54
C TYR A 440 -0.42 -18.00 -25.76
N ALA A 441 -0.86 -18.01 -27.02
CA ALA A 441 -2.27 -17.85 -27.41
C ALA A 441 -3.13 -18.99 -26.83
N LYS A 442 -4.28 -18.64 -26.25
CA LYS A 442 -5.26 -19.62 -25.77
C LYS A 442 -6.07 -20.13 -26.96
N ALA A 443 -6.24 -21.45 -27.09
CA ALA A 443 -6.92 -22.08 -28.21
C ALA A 443 -8.38 -21.59 -28.43
N GLN A 444 -9.06 -21.13 -27.37
CA GLN A 444 -10.49 -20.79 -27.40
C GLN A 444 -10.84 -19.30 -27.54
N LYS A 445 -9.87 -18.38 -27.60
CA LYS A 445 -10.15 -16.94 -27.81
C LYS A 445 -9.17 -16.36 -28.84
N PRO A 446 -9.64 -15.73 -29.94
CA PRO A 446 -8.75 -15.05 -30.87
C PRO A 446 -8.01 -13.95 -30.10
N SER A 447 -6.70 -14.13 -29.90
CA SER A 447 -5.92 -13.23 -29.05
C SER A 447 -5.69 -11.90 -29.76
N ARG A 448 -5.71 -10.80 -29.00
CA ARG A 448 -5.05 -9.56 -29.40
C ARG A 448 -3.61 -9.88 -29.83
N GLN A 449 -3.11 -9.17 -30.85
CA GLN A 449 -1.75 -9.33 -31.35
C GLN A 449 -0.74 -9.21 -30.18
N ARG A 450 0.11 -10.23 -30.01
CA ARG A 450 1.11 -10.29 -28.93
C ARG A 450 2.39 -9.60 -29.36
N VAL A 451 2.39 -8.27 -29.25
CA VAL A 451 3.53 -7.43 -29.61
C VAL A 451 4.62 -7.55 -28.54
N TYR A 452 5.71 -8.21 -28.92
CA TYR A 452 6.91 -8.34 -28.11
C TYR A 452 8.13 -8.17 -29.01
N GLY A 453 8.94 -7.17 -28.71
CA GLY A 453 10.11 -6.85 -29.51
C GLY A 453 11.05 -5.92 -28.76
N PRO A 454 12.10 -5.40 -29.43
CA PRO A 454 13.12 -4.58 -28.79
C PRO A 454 12.57 -3.35 -28.03
N ARG A 455 11.47 -2.75 -28.50
CA ARG A 455 10.80 -1.63 -27.80
C ARG A 455 10.17 -2.08 -26.47
N THR A 456 9.48 -3.22 -26.47
CA THR A 456 8.86 -3.77 -25.25
C THR A 456 9.91 -4.14 -24.21
N VAL A 457 11.01 -4.75 -24.63
CA VAL A 457 12.13 -5.12 -23.75
C VAL A 457 12.83 -3.87 -23.20
N ARG A 458 13.10 -2.87 -24.04
CA ARG A 458 13.65 -1.58 -23.59
C ARG A 458 12.74 -0.89 -22.57
N PHE A 459 11.43 -0.89 -22.80
CA PHE A 459 10.46 -0.34 -21.86
C PHE A 459 10.47 -1.10 -20.53
N MET A 460 10.45 -2.44 -20.59
CA MET A 460 10.51 -3.30 -19.40
C MET A 460 11.76 -3.01 -18.58
N LEU A 461 12.95 -3.00 -19.21
CA LEU A 461 14.21 -2.68 -18.57
C LEU A 461 14.22 -1.26 -17.99
N ALA A 462 13.73 -0.26 -18.73
CA ALA A 462 13.63 1.10 -18.22
C ALA A 462 12.71 1.19 -16.99
N ARG A 463 11.62 0.41 -16.96
CA ARG A 463 10.73 0.31 -15.78
C ARG A 463 11.46 -0.33 -14.59
N MET A 464 12.17 -1.43 -14.82
CA MET A 464 12.95 -2.13 -13.78
C MET A 464 14.08 -1.27 -13.21
N GLU A 465 14.85 -0.57 -14.07
CA GLU A 465 16.02 0.22 -13.64
C GLU A 465 15.64 1.58 -13.06
N LYS A 466 14.71 2.32 -13.69
CA LYS A 466 14.42 3.72 -13.33
C LYS A 466 13.22 3.89 -12.41
N GLN A 467 12.30 2.93 -12.41
CA GLN A 467 11.04 3.01 -11.66
C GLN A 467 10.67 1.64 -11.05
N PRO A 468 11.59 0.99 -10.30
CA PRO A 468 11.47 -0.40 -9.87
C PRO A 468 10.22 -0.67 -9.05
N GLN A 469 9.72 0.33 -8.33
CA GLN A 469 8.58 0.21 -7.41
C GLN A 469 7.21 0.40 -8.07
N ARG A 470 7.17 0.82 -9.34
CA ARG A 470 5.91 1.12 -10.02
C ARG A 470 5.37 -0.10 -10.78
N PRO A 471 4.04 -0.34 -10.75
CA PRO A 471 3.44 -1.46 -11.46
C PRO A 471 3.67 -1.38 -12.96
N TRP A 472 3.81 -2.51 -13.64
CA TRP A 472 3.87 -2.57 -15.10
C TRP A 472 2.48 -2.32 -15.69
N PRO A 473 2.37 -1.61 -16.83
CA PRO A 473 1.08 -1.24 -17.39
C PRO A 473 0.38 -2.46 -18.03
N LYS A 474 -0.96 -2.42 -18.04
CA LYS A 474 -1.83 -3.52 -18.52
C LYS A 474 -1.94 -3.61 -20.05
N ASP A 475 -1.56 -2.58 -20.78
CA ASP A 475 -1.74 -2.44 -22.24
C ASP A 475 -0.64 -3.14 -23.06
N ARG A 476 -0.03 -4.18 -22.49
CA ARG A 476 1.10 -4.90 -23.06
C ARG A 476 0.81 -6.41 -23.07
N ILE A 477 1.79 -7.19 -23.51
CA ILE A 477 1.73 -8.66 -23.56
C ILE A 477 1.54 -9.31 -22.17
N TRP A 478 1.83 -8.59 -21.08
CA TRP A 478 1.89 -9.11 -19.71
C TRP A 478 0.51 -9.35 -19.09
N CYS A 479 0.26 -10.60 -18.71
CA CYS A 479 -0.84 -11.03 -17.85
C CYS A 479 -0.30 -11.29 -16.44
N PHE A 480 -1.14 -11.06 -15.43
CA PHE A 480 -0.78 -11.22 -14.02
C PHE A 480 -1.92 -11.91 -13.27
N LYS A 481 -1.57 -12.85 -12.38
CA LYS A 481 -2.52 -13.50 -11.48
C LYS A 481 -3.21 -12.47 -10.58
N SER A 482 -4.48 -12.68 -10.31
CA SER A 482 -5.24 -11.88 -9.33
C SER A 482 -4.83 -12.20 -7.90
N SER A 483 -4.58 -13.48 -7.60
CA SER A 483 -4.00 -13.96 -6.33
C SER A 483 -2.83 -14.92 -6.62
N PRO A 484 -1.58 -14.44 -6.60
CA PRO A 484 -0.43 -15.31 -6.82
C PRO A 484 -0.09 -16.12 -5.54
N LYS A 485 0.15 -17.44 -5.68
CA LYS A 485 0.56 -18.33 -4.57
C LYS A 485 1.86 -17.87 -3.88
N PHE A 486 2.74 -17.25 -4.65
CA PHE A 486 4.00 -16.68 -4.18
C PHE A 486 4.38 -15.46 -5.03
N PHE A 487 5.25 -14.62 -4.51
CA PHE A 487 5.81 -13.47 -5.22
C PHE A 487 7.32 -13.36 -4.97
N GLY A 488 7.99 -12.61 -5.82
CA GLY A 488 9.43 -12.44 -5.82
C GLY A 488 9.83 -11.76 -7.11
N SER A 489 10.79 -10.85 -7.03
CA SER A 489 11.32 -10.18 -8.20
C SER A 489 12.74 -9.68 -7.94
N PRO A 490 13.56 -9.49 -9.00
CA PRO A 490 14.89 -8.90 -8.83
C PRO A 490 14.84 -7.46 -8.30
N MET A 491 13.72 -6.75 -8.51
CA MET A 491 13.51 -5.41 -7.98
C MET A 491 13.28 -5.43 -6.46
N LEU A 492 12.53 -6.42 -5.95
CA LEU A 492 12.40 -6.61 -4.50
C LEU A 492 13.75 -6.99 -3.91
N ASP A 493 14.50 -7.89 -4.55
CA ASP A 493 15.84 -8.26 -4.10
C ASP A 493 16.77 -7.06 -4.02
N ALA A 494 16.78 -6.21 -5.05
CA ALA A 494 17.57 -4.97 -5.11
C ALA A 494 17.25 -4.02 -3.94
N VAL A 495 15.97 -3.84 -3.60
CA VAL A 495 15.56 -3.05 -2.42
C VAL A 495 16.06 -3.70 -1.14
N ARG A 496 15.91 -5.03 -0.99
CA ARG A 496 16.34 -5.77 0.21
C ARG A 496 17.85 -5.72 0.44
N SER A 497 18.65 -5.74 -0.63
CA SER A 497 20.11 -5.66 -0.55
C SER A 497 20.67 -4.24 -0.67
N ASN A 498 19.80 -3.23 -0.80
CA ASN A 498 20.16 -1.85 -1.09
C ASN A 498 21.20 -1.75 -2.23
N SER A 499 20.95 -2.47 -3.32
CA SER A 499 21.87 -2.61 -4.45
C SER A 499 21.15 -2.39 -5.78
N PRO A 500 21.86 -2.01 -6.86
CA PRO A 500 21.27 -2.03 -8.19
C PRO A 500 20.88 -3.46 -8.61
N LEU A 501 20.10 -3.56 -9.68
CA LEU A 501 19.80 -4.85 -10.32
C LEU A 501 21.08 -5.55 -10.77
N GLU A 502 21.05 -6.89 -10.73
CA GLU A 502 22.17 -7.74 -11.14
C GLU A 502 22.62 -7.41 -12.57
N ARG A 503 23.89 -7.01 -12.70
CA ARG A 503 24.44 -6.51 -13.97
C ARG A 503 24.34 -7.56 -15.09
N GLU A 504 24.65 -8.82 -14.78
CA GLU A 504 24.56 -9.91 -15.75
C GLU A 504 23.14 -10.09 -16.31
N MET A 505 22.14 -9.99 -15.43
CA MET A 505 20.73 -10.10 -15.83
C MET A 505 20.39 -9.02 -16.86
N VAL A 506 20.71 -7.77 -16.52
CA VAL A 506 20.41 -6.58 -17.32
C VAL A 506 21.17 -6.60 -18.65
N VAL A 507 22.47 -6.93 -18.62
CA VAL A 507 23.32 -6.98 -19.82
C VAL A 507 22.82 -8.03 -20.82
N TRP A 508 22.44 -9.22 -20.34
CA TRP A 508 21.88 -10.25 -21.22
C TRP A 508 20.58 -9.77 -21.88
N LEU A 509 19.64 -9.22 -21.10
CA LEU A 509 18.37 -8.71 -21.65
C LEU A 509 18.57 -7.55 -22.65
N LYS A 510 19.57 -6.70 -22.45
CA LYS A 510 19.92 -5.59 -23.35
C LYS A 510 20.51 -6.07 -24.68
N ASN A 511 21.34 -7.10 -24.65
CA ASN A 511 22.17 -7.50 -25.79
C ASN A 511 21.66 -8.75 -26.52
N ARG A 512 20.69 -9.47 -25.96
CA ARG A 512 20.11 -10.65 -26.60
C ARG A 512 19.48 -10.29 -27.97
N PRO A 513 19.72 -11.08 -29.03
CA PRO A 513 19.16 -10.79 -30.37
C PRO A 513 17.65 -10.98 -30.39
N ALA A 514 16.93 -10.20 -31.21
CA ALA A 514 15.52 -10.44 -31.46
C ALA A 514 15.37 -11.66 -32.39
N ILE A 515 14.57 -12.66 -31.97
CA ILE A 515 14.39 -13.93 -32.71
C ILE A 515 13.14 -13.86 -33.60
N PHE A 516 12.09 -13.19 -33.12
CA PHE A 516 10.85 -13.03 -33.87
C PHE A 516 10.54 -11.54 -34.04
N GLN A 517 10.32 -11.16 -35.29
CA GLN A 517 9.90 -9.80 -35.66
C GLN A 517 8.65 -9.94 -36.51
N ALA A 518 7.50 -9.57 -35.97
CA ALA A 518 6.26 -9.63 -36.70
C ALA A 518 6.22 -8.56 -37.80
N MET A 519 5.41 -8.75 -38.84
CA MET A 519 5.30 -7.77 -39.93
C MET A 519 4.87 -6.37 -39.43
N TRP A 520 4.00 -6.31 -38.41
CA TRP A 520 3.55 -5.05 -37.77
C TRP A 520 4.59 -4.41 -36.84
N ASP A 521 5.67 -5.10 -36.47
CA ASP A 521 6.80 -4.46 -35.75
C ASP A 521 7.58 -3.49 -36.67
N ARG A 522 7.32 -3.52 -37.99
CA ARG A 522 7.88 -2.61 -38.99
C ARG A 522 7.02 -1.36 -39.23
N GLU A 523 5.68 -1.46 -39.11
CA GLU A 523 4.76 -0.36 -39.43
C GLU A 523 4.72 0.76 -38.38
N MET A 524 5.25 0.54 -37.17
CA MET A 524 5.45 1.61 -36.18
C MET A 524 6.83 2.31 -36.29
N MET A 525 7.54 2.14 -37.41
CA MET A 525 8.79 2.86 -37.73
C MET A 525 8.59 4.06 -38.66
N CYS A 526 7.36 4.41 -39.04
CA CYS A 526 7.03 5.68 -39.69
C CYS A 526 6.49 6.70 -38.68
#